data_AF-A0A961CAI0-F1
#
_entry.id   AF-A0A961CAI0-F1
#
_cell.length_a   1.000
_cell.length_b   1.000
_cell.length_c   1.000
_cell.angle_alpha   90.00
_cell.angle_beta   90.00
_cell.angle_gamma   90.00
#
_symmetry.space_group_name_H-M   'P 1'
#
loop_
_entity.id
_entity.type
_entity.pdbx_description
1 polymer ?
#
loop_
_entity_poly.entity_id
_entity_poly.type
_entity_poly.pdbx_seq_one_letter_code
_entity_poly.pdbx_strand_id
1 'polypeptide(L)'
;MSSYRSAPVLLRNIGVWFIVAVFYGFIGLLCVGALANSDVPVSGRAACAVIAVALVALAYWTFRAGILLRADGLTVRRYVGRDVHVGWADVLEAALVPNGKGGGFVAVFTRDGRVLKTQGLAVNSLGSEWGQAAVARINERRPITA
;
A
#
# COMPACT_ATOMS: atom_id res chain seq x y z
N MET A 1 20.64 19.74 -4.87
CA MET A 1 19.97 18.81 -5.80
C MET A 1 20.52 17.41 -5.57
N SER A 2 19.79 16.55 -4.86
CA SER A 2 20.23 15.20 -4.51
C SER A 2 19.63 14.20 -5.52
N SER A 3 20.48 13.59 -6.34
CA SER A 3 20.11 12.58 -7.33
C SER A 3 19.65 11.29 -6.64
N TYR A 4 18.38 10.93 -6.84
CA TYR A 4 17.76 9.68 -6.40
C TYR A 4 18.46 8.46 -7.02
N ARG A 5 19.46 7.90 -6.32
CA ARG A 5 19.96 6.54 -6.58
C ARG A 5 19.08 5.52 -5.84
N SER A 6 17.89 5.24 -6.37
CA SER A 6 16.99 4.18 -5.86
C SER A 6 16.62 3.11 -6.90
N ALA A 7 17.19 3.19 -8.10
CA ALA A 7 16.86 2.29 -9.22
C ALA A 7 17.10 0.78 -8.98
N PRO A 8 18.19 0.30 -8.33
CA PRO A 8 18.45 -1.14 -8.28
C PRO A 8 17.56 -1.90 -7.28
N VAL A 9 17.03 -1.25 -6.25
CA VAL A 9 16.14 -1.90 -5.25
C VAL A 9 14.71 -2.03 -5.77
N LEU A 10 14.25 -1.06 -6.58
CA LEU A 10 12.93 -1.08 -7.21
C LEU A 10 12.82 -2.21 -8.25
N LEU A 11 13.84 -2.40 -9.09
CA LEU A 11 13.87 -3.46 -10.12
C LEU A 11 13.87 -4.87 -9.51
N ARG A 12 14.64 -5.10 -8.43
CA ARG A 12 14.67 -6.40 -7.74
C ARG A 12 13.31 -6.74 -7.11
N ASN A 13 12.61 -5.75 -6.54
CA ASN A 13 11.27 -5.96 -5.98
C ASN A 13 10.24 -6.22 -7.07
N ILE A 14 10.25 -5.48 -8.19
CA ILE A 14 9.30 -5.68 -9.29
C ILE A 14 9.39 -7.11 -9.86
N GLY A 15 10.60 -7.63 -10.08
CA GLY A 15 10.79 -9.00 -10.60
C GLY A 15 10.23 -10.08 -9.67
N VAL A 16 10.47 -9.98 -8.37
CA VAL A 16 9.92 -10.92 -7.37
C VAL A 16 8.39 -10.85 -7.35
N TRP A 17 7.81 -9.64 -7.40
CA TRP A 17 6.36 -9.48 -7.41
C TRP A 17 5.70 -9.97 -8.70
N PHE A 18 6.37 -9.80 -9.85
CA PHE A 18 5.90 -10.36 -11.11
C PHE A 18 5.88 -11.88 -11.06
N ILE A 19 6.94 -12.52 -10.55
CA ILE A 19 6.99 -13.98 -10.37
C ILE A 19 5.90 -14.45 -9.42
N VAL A 20 5.71 -13.76 -8.30
CA VAL A 20 4.65 -14.04 -7.32
C VAL A 20 3.25 -13.91 -7.95
N ALA A 21 3.01 -12.86 -8.73
CA ALA A 21 1.74 -12.64 -9.42
C ALA A 21 1.47 -13.71 -10.49
N VAL A 22 2.49 -14.10 -11.27
CA VAL A 22 2.37 -15.18 -12.27
C VAL A 22 2.10 -16.52 -11.59
N PHE A 23 2.84 -16.84 -10.51
CA PHE A 23 2.68 -18.09 -9.78
C PHE A 23 1.29 -18.21 -9.13
N TYR A 24 0.84 -17.18 -8.42
CA TYR A 24 -0.49 -17.18 -7.81
C TYR A 24 -1.62 -17.03 -8.82
N GLY A 25 -1.41 -16.32 -9.94
CA GLY A 25 -2.35 -16.28 -11.05
C GLY A 25 -2.55 -17.65 -11.69
N PHE A 26 -1.46 -18.42 -11.86
CA PHE A 26 -1.52 -19.79 -12.35
C PHE A 26 -2.25 -20.74 -11.38
N ILE A 27 -1.98 -20.63 -10.07
CA ILE A 27 -2.72 -21.38 -9.04
C ILE A 27 -4.22 -21.03 -9.07
N GLY A 28 -4.55 -19.75 -9.21
CA GLY A 28 -5.93 -19.28 -9.36
C GLY A 28 -6.63 -19.90 -10.56
N LEU A 29 -5.97 -19.93 -11.74
CA LEU A 29 -6.48 -20.57 -12.95
C LEU A 29 -6.73 -22.07 -12.75
N LEU A 30 -5.82 -22.79 -12.10
CA LEU A 30 -6.00 -24.20 -11.78
C LEU A 30 -7.19 -24.42 -10.83
N CYS A 31 -7.35 -23.57 -9.82
CA CYS A 31 -8.47 -23.63 -8.89
C CYS A 31 -9.81 -23.36 -9.57
N VAL A 32 -9.88 -22.38 -10.47
CA VAL A 32 -11.08 -22.08 -11.26
C VAL A 32 -11.41 -23.23 -12.22
N GLY A 33 -10.40 -23.79 -12.89
CA GLY A 33 -10.58 -24.96 -13.76
C GLY A 33 -11.09 -26.19 -12.99
N ALA A 34 -10.57 -26.43 -11.78
CA ALA A 34 -11.05 -27.51 -10.92
C ALA A 34 -12.47 -27.28 -10.38
N LEU A 35 -12.86 -26.03 -10.11
CA LEU A 35 -14.23 -25.68 -9.72
C LEU A 35 -15.24 -25.87 -10.86
N ALA A 36 -14.83 -25.58 -12.09
CA ALA A 36 -15.66 -25.73 -13.29
C ALA A 36 -15.78 -27.19 -13.77
N ASN A 37 -14.89 -28.08 -13.32
CA ASN A 37 -14.88 -29.48 -13.74
C ASN A 37 -15.74 -30.35 -12.79
N SER A 38 -16.77 -30.99 -13.34
CA SER A 38 -17.67 -31.89 -12.61
C SER A 38 -17.00 -33.17 -12.11
N ASP A 39 -15.90 -33.59 -12.74
CA ASP A 39 -15.17 -34.82 -12.44
C ASP A 39 -14.28 -34.68 -11.20
N VAL A 40 -14.10 -33.45 -10.72
CA VAL A 40 -13.31 -33.17 -9.51
C VAL A 40 -14.15 -33.51 -8.27
N PRO A 41 -13.64 -34.35 -7.36
CA PRO A 41 -14.33 -34.68 -6.12
C PRO A 41 -14.64 -33.41 -5.31
N VAL A 42 -15.75 -33.42 -4.57
CA VAL A 42 -16.24 -32.27 -3.80
C VAL A 42 -15.17 -31.70 -2.86
N SER A 43 -14.34 -32.56 -2.26
CA SER A 43 -13.20 -32.18 -1.43
C SER A 43 -12.13 -31.39 -2.20
N GLY A 44 -11.87 -31.74 -3.45
CA GLY A 44 -10.94 -31.01 -4.34
C GLY A 44 -11.49 -29.63 -4.73
N ARG A 45 -12.79 -29.53 -4.99
CA ARG A 45 -13.47 -28.25 -5.27
C ARG A 45 -13.49 -27.34 -4.05
N ALA A 46 -13.75 -27.88 -2.86
CA ALA A 46 -13.71 -27.14 -1.61
C ALA A 46 -12.29 -26.60 -1.30
N ALA A 47 -11.26 -27.43 -1.48
CA ALA A 47 -9.87 -26.99 -1.32
C ALA A 47 -9.50 -25.84 -2.27
N CYS A 48 -9.92 -25.93 -3.54
CA CYS A 48 -9.70 -24.88 -4.53
C CYS A 48 -10.43 -23.57 -4.19
N ALA A 49 -11.65 -23.66 -3.66
CA ALA A 49 -12.39 -22.49 -3.19
C ALA A 49 -11.68 -21.78 -2.01
N VAL A 50 -11.18 -22.56 -1.03
CA VAL A 50 -10.43 -22.01 0.12
C VAL A 50 -9.14 -21.33 -0.35
N ILE A 51 -8.40 -21.94 -1.29
CA ILE A 51 -7.17 -21.35 -1.85
C ILE A 51 -7.51 -20.05 -2.60
N ALA A 52 -8.55 -20.04 -3.43
CA ALA A 52 -8.96 -18.83 -4.14
C ALA A 52 -9.32 -17.68 -3.18
N VAL A 53 -10.08 -17.95 -2.12
CA VAL A 53 -10.41 -16.95 -1.09
C VAL A 53 -9.16 -16.46 -0.36
N ALA A 54 -8.23 -17.36 -0.01
CA ALA A 54 -6.97 -16.98 0.64
C ALA A 54 -6.11 -16.08 -0.25
N LEU A 55 -6.05 -16.36 -1.55
CA LEU A 55 -5.31 -15.54 -2.52
C LEU A 55 -5.94 -14.16 -2.70
N VAL A 56 -7.28 -14.07 -2.77
CA VAL A 56 -7.99 -12.79 -2.83
C VAL A 56 -7.77 -11.98 -1.55
N ALA A 57 -7.84 -12.62 -0.38
CA ALA A 57 -7.58 -11.96 0.90
C ALA A 57 -6.13 -11.45 1.00
N LEU A 58 -5.15 -12.24 0.55
CA LEU A 58 -3.74 -11.87 0.51
C LEU A 58 -3.49 -10.70 -0.45
N ALA A 59 -4.07 -10.74 -1.65
CA ALA A 59 -4.02 -9.64 -2.60
C ALA A 59 -4.61 -8.37 -1.99
N TYR A 60 -5.82 -8.45 -1.43
CA TYR A 60 -6.45 -7.31 -0.76
C TYR A 60 -5.60 -6.72 0.37
N TRP A 61 -4.95 -7.57 1.17
CA TRP A 61 -4.10 -7.13 2.27
C TRP A 61 -2.82 -6.44 1.77
N THR A 62 -2.20 -6.96 0.72
CA THR A 62 -0.97 -6.40 0.12
C THR A 62 -1.19 -5.08 -0.63
N PHE A 63 -2.40 -4.83 -1.16
CA PHE A 63 -2.75 -3.56 -1.80
C PHE A 63 -3.11 -2.43 -0.82
N ARG A 64 -3.26 -2.70 0.49
CA ARG A 64 -3.57 -1.66 1.50
C ARG A 64 -2.35 -0.80 1.86
N ALA A 65 -1.92 0.04 0.94
CA ALA A 65 -1.01 1.14 1.24
C ALA A 65 -1.80 2.42 1.53
N GLY A 66 -1.45 3.13 2.61
CA GLY A 66 -2.23 4.27 3.10
C GLY A 66 -1.74 4.83 4.43
N ILE A 67 -2.44 5.82 4.96
CA ILE A 67 -2.17 6.41 6.29
C ILE A 67 -3.27 5.97 7.24
N LEU A 68 -2.89 5.39 8.36
CA LEU A 68 -3.78 5.07 9.46
C LEU A 68 -3.54 6.06 10.59
N LEU A 69 -4.58 6.82 10.93
CA LEU A 69 -4.55 7.71 12.09
C LEU A 69 -4.86 6.91 13.35
N ARG A 70 -4.00 7.02 14.35
CA ARG A 70 -4.18 6.41 15.67
C ARG A 70 -4.25 7.50 16.74
N ALA A 71 -4.55 7.09 17.97
CA ALA A 71 -4.59 8.02 19.10
C ALA A 71 -3.19 8.51 19.49
N ASP A 72 -2.19 7.65 19.39
CA ASP A 72 -0.78 7.87 19.75
C ASP A 72 0.08 8.44 18.60
N GLY A 73 -0.37 8.28 17.36
CA GLY A 73 0.38 8.74 16.19
C GLY A 73 -0.29 8.44 14.87
N LEU A 74 0.53 8.33 13.83
CA LEU A 74 0.12 7.87 12.51
C LEU A 74 0.98 6.69 12.06
N THR A 75 0.37 5.78 11.31
CA THR A 75 1.08 4.69 10.65
C THR A 75 1.00 4.88 9.16
N VAL A 76 2.15 5.08 8.52
CA VAL A 76 2.26 5.09 7.05
C VAL A 76 2.54 3.68 6.57
N ARG A 77 1.53 3.05 5.95
CA ARG A 77 1.68 1.78 5.26
C ARG A 77 2.24 2.03 3.87
N ARG A 78 3.46 1.55 3.64
CA ARG A 78 4.03 1.53 2.29
C ARG A 78 3.52 0.30 1.55
N TYR A 79 3.46 0.41 0.23
CA TYR A 79 3.37 -0.77 -0.62
C TYR A 79 4.51 -1.71 -0.20
N VAL A 80 4.28 -3.03 -0.08
CA VAL A 80 5.21 -4.03 0.48
C VAL A 80 5.13 -4.22 2.02
N GLY A 81 4.02 -3.85 2.67
CA GLY A 81 3.71 -4.27 4.05
C GLY A 81 4.67 -3.73 5.13
N ARG A 82 5.51 -2.76 4.79
CA ARG A 82 6.32 -2.02 5.77
C ARG A 82 5.48 -0.88 6.32
N ASP A 83 5.01 -1.09 7.55
CA ASP A 83 4.32 -0.10 8.35
C ASP A 83 5.36 0.71 9.13
N VAL A 84 5.37 2.02 8.93
CA VAL A 84 6.17 2.94 9.75
C VAL A 84 5.22 3.70 10.65
N HIS A 85 5.30 3.44 11.96
CA HIS A 85 4.60 4.24 12.96
C HIS A 85 5.45 5.46 13.34
N VAL A 86 4.77 6.60 13.48
CA VAL A 86 5.34 7.88 13.90
C VAL A 86 4.41 8.46 14.96
N GLY A 87 4.94 8.79 16.13
CA GLY A 87 4.18 9.45 17.18
C GLY A 87 3.81 10.87 16.77
N TRP A 88 2.68 11.38 17.27
CA TRP A 88 2.20 12.72 16.89
C TRP A 88 3.22 13.83 17.18
N ALA A 89 4.02 13.69 18.23
CA ALA A 89 5.08 14.64 18.59
C ALA A 89 6.19 14.74 17.53
N ASP A 90 6.40 13.69 16.73
CA ASP A 90 7.44 13.62 15.71
C ASP A 90 6.93 14.08 14.33
N VAL A 91 5.64 14.37 14.19
CA VAL A 91 5.02 14.81 12.94
C VAL A 91 5.09 16.34 12.85
N LEU A 92 5.80 16.86 11.85
CA LEU A 92 5.85 18.30 11.59
C LEU A 92 4.63 18.75 10.80
N GLU A 93 4.43 18.14 9.63
CA GLU A 93 3.35 18.49 8.71
C GLU A 93 3.05 17.33 7.76
N ALA A 94 1.84 17.35 7.20
CA ALA A 94 1.51 16.59 6.02
C ALA A 94 1.19 17.52 4.85
N ALA A 95 1.63 17.14 3.65
CA ALA A 95 1.34 17.89 2.43
C ALA A 95 1.11 16.96 1.24
N LEU A 96 0.39 17.47 0.24
CA LEU A 96 0.28 16.84 -1.07
C LEU A 96 1.49 17.21 -1.92
N VAL A 97 2.25 16.21 -2.35
CA VAL A 97 3.46 16.39 -3.16
C VAL A 97 3.23 15.84 -4.57
N PRO A 98 3.43 16.66 -5.63
CA PRO A 98 3.33 16.20 -7.02
C PRO A 98 4.44 15.21 -7.36
N ASN A 99 4.12 14.16 -8.14
CA ASN A 99 5.05 13.09 -8.49
C ASN A 99 5.66 13.22 -9.91
N GLY A 100 5.36 14.30 -10.63
CA GLY A 100 5.85 14.57 -11.99
C GLY A 100 5.18 13.76 -13.11
N LYS A 101 4.31 12.79 -12.80
CA LYS A 101 3.56 11.98 -13.79
C LYS A 101 2.06 12.32 -13.84
N GLY A 102 1.71 13.57 -13.54
CA GLY A 102 0.31 14.02 -13.46
C GLY A 102 -0.45 13.58 -12.20
N GLY A 103 0.20 12.85 -11.29
CA GLY A 103 -0.35 12.46 -9.99
C GLY A 103 0.40 13.10 -8.81
N GLY A 104 -0.06 12.81 -7.60
CA GLY A 104 0.59 13.23 -6.37
C GLY A 104 0.28 12.30 -5.22
N PHE A 105 1.07 12.41 -4.16
CA PHE A 105 0.98 11.57 -2.97
C PHE A 105 0.92 12.43 -1.71
N VAL A 106 0.35 11.87 -0.64
CA VAL A 106 0.46 12.48 0.68
C VAL A 106 1.85 12.15 1.24
N ALA A 107 2.59 13.19 1.59
CA ALA A 107 3.86 13.12 2.28
C ALA A 107 3.66 13.55 3.73
N VAL A 108 4.21 12.78 4.66
CA VAL A 108 4.33 13.15 6.07
C VAL A 108 5.79 13.50 6.33
N PHE A 109 6.01 14.71 6.82
CA PHE A 109 7.32 15.22 7.21
C PHE A 109 7.49 15.05 8.71
N THR A 110 8.60 14.42 9.09
CA THR A 110 8.90 14.14 10.50
C THR A 110 10.02 15.05 11.01
N ARG A 111 10.06 15.27 12.32
CA ARG A 111 11.04 16.15 12.99
C ARG A 111 12.49 15.72 12.79
N ASP A 112 12.72 14.42 12.64
CA ASP A 112 14.03 13.84 12.34
C ASP A 112 14.46 13.98 10.87
N GLY A 113 13.69 14.73 10.07
CA GLY A 113 14.00 15.01 8.66
C GLY A 113 13.60 13.89 7.70
N ARG A 114 12.94 12.82 8.16
CA ARG A 114 12.43 11.79 7.25
C ARG A 114 11.15 12.28 6.54
N VAL A 115 10.97 11.77 5.32
CA VAL A 115 9.75 11.99 4.53
C VAL A 115 9.10 10.64 4.26
N LEU A 116 7.92 10.42 4.84
CA LEU A 116 7.14 9.21 4.66
C LEU A 116 6.12 9.41 3.53
N LYS A 117 6.22 8.58 2.49
CA LYS A 117 5.38 8.66 1.30
C LYS A 117 4.34 7.56 1.31
N THR A 118 3.10 7.90 1.00
CA THR A 118 2.05 6.91 0.74
C THR A 118 2.21 6.37 -0.68
N GLN A 119 2.77 5.17 -0.85
CA GLN A 119 2.89 4.56 -2.18
C GLN A 119 1.56 4.01 -2.75
N GLY A 120 0.50 3.87 -1.93
CA GLY A 120 -0.82 3.35 -2.36
C GLY A 120 -1.84 4.41 -2.76
N LEU A 121 -1.86 5.53 -2.04
CA LEU A 121 -2.59 6.75 -2.44
C LEU A 121 -1.92 7.48 -3.63
N ALA A 122 -0.76 6.96 -4.09
CA ALA A 122 0.22 7.65 -4.92
C ALA A 122 -0.20 7.98 -6.35
N VAL A 123 -1.32 7.46 -6.84
CA VAL A 123 -1.63 7.60 -8.27
C VAL A 123 -2.49 8.84 -8.53
N ASN A 124 -3.40 9.23 -7.62
CA ASN A 124 -4.36 10.33 -7.87
C ASN A 124 -4.68 11.20 -6.61
N SER A 125 -3.76 11.38 -5.66
CA SER A 125 -4.06 12.23 -4.48
C SER A 125 -4.02 13.73 -4.81
N LEU A 126 -3.30 14.14 -5.85
CA LEU A 126 -3.28 15.53 -6.32
C LEU A 126 -4.62 15.83 -7.00
N GLY A 127 -5.52 16.54 -6.32
CA GLY A 127 -6.85 16.89 -6.83
C GLY A 127 -7.99 15.96 -6.41
N SER A 128 -7.75 14.94 -5.57
CA SER A 128 -8.84 14.17 -4.96
C SER A 128 -9.21 14.73 -3.58
N GLU A 129 -10.51 14.78 -3.30
CA GLU A 129 -11.06 15.16 -1.99
C GLU A 129 -10.45 14.31 -0.86
N TRP A 130 -10.20 13.04 -1.12
CA TRP A 130 -9.58 12.11 -0.18
C TRP A 130 -8.15 12.50 0.22
N GLY A 131 -7.34 12.94 -0.75
CA GLY A 131 -5.97 13.39 -0.48
C GLY A 131 -5.93 14.68 0.36
N GLN A 132 -6.82 15.62 0.03
CA GLN A 132 -6.95 16.88 0.77
C GLN A 132 -7.50 16.65 2.19
N ALA A 133 -8.55 15.84 2.34
CA ALA A 133 -9.13 15.48 3.63
C ALA A 133 -8.14 14.72 4.52
N ALA A 134 -7.29 13.85 3.94
CA ALA A 134 -6.25 13.16 4.69
C ALA A 134 -5.21 14.15 5.25
N VAL A 135 -4.74 15.09 4.43
CA VAL A 135 -3.80 16.14 4.87
C VAL A 135 -4.43 17.01 5.97
N ALA A 136 -5.67 17.47 5.77
CA ALA A 136 -6.39 18.27 6.76
C ALA A 136 -6.50 17.54 8.10
N ARG A 137 -6.97 16.28 8.10
CA ARG A 137 -7.11 15.48 9.32
C ARG A 137 -5.78 15.20 10.04
N ILE A 138 -4.69 15.03 9.30
CA ILE A 138 -3.35 14.85 9.91
C ILE A 138 -2.89 16.16 10.55
N ASN A 139 -3.08 17.28 9.85
CA ASN A 139 -2.66 18.60 10.33
C ASN A 139 -3.55 19.16 11.46
N GLU A 140 -4.79 18.70 11.59
CA GLU A 140 -5.68 19.00 12.73
C GLU A 140 -5.28 18.22 13.99
N ARG A 141 -4.83 16.96 13.83
CA ARG A 141 -4.50 16.08 14.97
C ARG A 141 -3.10 16.28 15.52
N ARG A 142 -2.18 16.81 14.71
CA ARG A 142 -0.82 17.07 15.20
C ARG A 142 -0.88 18.15 16.28
N PRO A 143 -0.10 18.03 17.36
CA PRO A 143 0.05 19.11 18.31
C PRO A 143 0.64 20.33 17.59
N ILE A 144 -0.02 21.49 17.73
CA ILE A 144 0.52 22.77 17.28
C ILE A 144 1.64 23.12 18.24
N THR A 145 2.84 22.62 17.99
CA THR A 145 4.03 23.11 18.67
C THR A 145 4.46 24.40 17.98
N ALA A 146 4.33 25.49 18.74
CA ALA A 146 4.92 26.79 18.48
C ALA A 146 6.46 26.70 18.35
#